data_AF-A0A9P8UMS5-F1
#
_entry.id   AF-A0A9P8UMS5-F1
#
_cell.length_a   1.000
_cell.length_b   1.000
_cell.length_c   1.000
_cell.angle_alpha   90.00
_cell.angle_beta   90.00
_cell.angle_gamma   90.00
#
_symmetry.space_group_name_H-M   'P 1'
#
loop_
_entity.id
_entity.type
_entity.pdbx_description
1 polymer ?
#
loop_
_entity_poly.entity_id
_entity_poly.type
_entity_poly.pdbx_seq_one_letter_code
_entity_poly.pdbx_strand_id
1 'polypeptide(L)'
;MGGIAFSLKDPRGLNTPRMPPNVYRQVRDHCHSALRKRFMAVASPIEAPAKKDYGDVDVFVAWDKTQTPLGNFEDIGQLLGAPYARVDDLVNCEAQFAVPWPEGLDEPDGSVYELNLRYCQIDLHICQSINELHWMLWYYAHGDLKPMIQNMIRPFNITISTKGLFLRIPEIRNGSKRILITNEPSEALRLLDYDPFDPAWEHEFTSIEQLFKFTTKCRFFGGFHHTELTGEDGRIMAVRDVFKSWVADFIPTCVDSHTEAYMTSDQVRAIIFDLFPKTKAEYKLALLKAKKRKRSDLINHTIKPCIPLIEGMTTKWHNVASTALVEIIMDLNYSLGFAPTRLLRDVNGNYNEQEVRVFVKEAWKLVGDAAWDRQYGPMCKYGQCLEKKASEAEYEGENRSDEEPQTEDDDEGIKFPSRPEGFRQTCNVIKSGRYTREGDEDSAFETIYCEDSDEETGGLFKKPDYRDHDYSKHSRLDNLLPKNIDRWMDCVKQKKGNTIDPDLLEGLNMWA
;
A
#
# COMPACT_ATOMS: atom_id res chain seq x y z
N MET A 1 -28.02 3.75 -2.37
CA MET A 1 -29.09 3.74 -1.36
C MET A 1 -28.61 2.98 -0.14
N GLY A 2 -28.33 3.68 0.96
CA GLY A 2 -28.05 3.10 2.29
C GLY A 2 -29.32 2.84 3.11
N GLY A 3 -29.20 2.41 4.37
CA GLY A 3 -30.35 2.19 5.26
C GLY A 3 -31.07 0.83 5.15
N ILE A 4 -30.43 -0.20 4.58
CA ILE A 4 -31.04 -1.53 4.38
C ILE A 4 -30.54 -2.60 5.37
N ALA A 5 -29.71 -2.21 6.33
CA ALA A 5 -29.04 -3.14 7.22
C ALA A 5 -30.03 -3.95 8.04
N PHE A 6 -31.04 -3.29 8.60
CA PHE A 6 -32.01 -3.93 9.48
C PHE A 6 -33.27 -4.43 8.76
N SER A 7 -33.60 -3.87 7.60
CA SER A 7 -34.79 -4.23 6.85
C SER A 7 -34.60 -5.46 5.95
N LEU A 8 -33.42 -5.61 5.34
CA LEU A 8 -33.14 -6.71 4.39
C LEU A 8 -32.04 -7.67 4.86
N LYS A 9 -31.03 -7.19 5.58
CA LYS A 9 -29.87 -8.01 5.99
C LYS A 9 -30.03 -8.63 7.38
N ASP A 10 -30.89 -8.06 8.22
CA ASP A 10 -31.16 -8.58 9.55
C ASP A 10 -32.35 -9.56 9.53
N PRO A 11 -32.23 -10.76 10.12
CA PRO A 11 -33.33 -11.73 10.18
C PRO A 11 -34.60 -11.19 10.85
N ARG A 12 -34.48 -10.16 11.70
CA ARG A 12 -35.61 -9.52 12.38
C ARG A 12 -36.45 -8.66 11.45
N GLY A 13 -35.91 -8.21 10.31
CA GLY A 13 -36.62 -7.39 9.33
C GLY A 13 -37.22 -6.13 9.93
N LEU A 14 -36.42 -5.35 10.68
CA LEU A 14 -36.93 -4.16 11.38
C LEU A 14 -37.45 -3.12 10.38
N ASN A 15 -38.50 -2.41 10.79
CA ASN A 15 -39.06 -1.32 10.01
C ASN A 15 -38.16 -0.08 10.09
N THR A 16 -37.27 0.09 9.09
CA THR A 16 -36.40 1.27 8.93
C THR A 16 -36.78 2.08 7.70
N PRO A 17 -37.88 2.87 7.76
CA PRO A 17 -38.29 3.68 6.62
C PRO A 17 -37.33 4.84 6.37
N ARG A 18 -37.39 5.40 5.16
CA ARG A 18 -36.59 6.57 4.79
C ARG A 18 -36.97 7.77 5.66
N MET A 19 -35.98 8.44 6.24
CA MET A 19 -36.14 9.61 7.10
C MET A 19 -36.32 10.88 6.27
N PRO A 20 -37.36 11.70 6.50
CA PRO A 20 -37.41 13.05 5.97
C PRO A 20 -36.37 13.97 6.67
N PRO A 21 -36.05 15.16 6.11
CA PRO A 21 -34.90 15.97 6.57
C PRO A 21 -34.99 16.45 8.02
N ASN A 22 -36.20 16.74 8.52
CA ASN A 22 -36.46 17.07 9.92
C ASN A 22 -36.11 15.92 10.86
N VAL A 23 -36.56 14.70 10.54
CA VAL A 23 -36.26 13.50 11.34
C VAL A 23 -34.77 13.18 11.29
N TYR A 24 -34.16 13.19 10.10
CA TYR A 24 -32.73 12.95 9.94
C TYR A 24 -31.89 13.90 10.81
N ARG A 25 -32.16 15.21 10.76
CA ARG A 25 -31.44 16.20 11.55
C ARG A 25 -31.60 15.97 13.05
N GLN A 26 -32.82 15.71 13.52
CA GLN A 26 -33.06 15.45 14.94
C GLN A 26 -32.31 14.19 15.42
N VAL A 27 -32.36 13.11 14.64
CA VAL A 27 -31.69 11.85 14.97
C VAL A 27 -30.17 12.03 14.95
N ARG A 28 -29.62 12.70 13.94
CA ARG A 28 -28.19 13.03 13.84
C ARG A 28 -27.74 13.84 15.05
N ASP A 29 -28.45 14.91 15.39
CA ASP A 29 -28.09 15.81 16.49
C ASP A 29 -28.19 15.11 17.84
N HIS A 30 -29.19 14.24 18.04
CA HIS A 30 -29.30 13.34 19.19
C HIS A 30 -28.08 12.41 19.29
N CYS A 31 -27.74 11.72 18.20
CA CYS A 31 -26.59 10.81 18.16
C CYS A 31 -25.29 11.55 18.46
N HIS A 32 -25.08 12.74 17.85
CA HIS A 32 -23.91 13.58 18.12
C HIS A 32 -23.81 13.97 19.59
N SER A 33 -24.91 14.43 20.18
CA SER A 33 -24.97 14.82 21.60
C SER A 33 -24.66 13.63 22.53
N ALA A 34 -25.24 12.46 22.24
CA ALA A 34 -25.00 11.25 23.00
C ALA A 34 -23.53 10.79 22.92
N LEU A 35 -22.97 10.73 21.72
CA LEU A 35 -21.63 10.22 21.47
C LEU A 35 -20.53 11.16 21.99
N ARG A 36 -20.76 12.48 22.05
CA ARG A 36 -19.82 13.46 22.63
C ARG A 36 -19.54 13.23 24.12
N LYS A 37 -20.41 12.48 24.82
CA LYS A 37 -20.17 12.04 26.20
C LYS A 37 -18.98 11.09 26.31
N ARG A 38 -18.69 10.30 25.26
CA ARG A 38 -17.62 9.31 25.21
C ARG A 38 -16.46 9.74 24.31
N PHE A 39 -16.73 10.31 23.14
CA PHE A 39 -15.71 10.70 22.17
C PHE A 39 -15.41 12.20 22.23
N MET A 40 -14.16 12.59 21.97
CA MET A 40 -13.80 14.02 21.86
C MET A 40 -14.30 14.62 20.55
N ALA A 41 -14.16 13.90 19.44
CA ALA A 41 -14.62 14.34 18.14
C ALA A 41 -15.77 13.46 17.66
N VAL A 42 -16.85 14.12 17.25
CA VAL A 42 -18.05 13.49 16.67
C VAL A 42 -18.55 14.39 15.55
N ALA A 43 -18.69 13.81 14.35
CA ALA A 43 -19.10 14.53 13.16
C ALA A 43 -19.84 13.60 12.18
N SER A 44 -20.55 14.20 11.23
CA SER A 44 -21.14 13.51 10.08
C SER A 44 -20.66 14.20 8.80
N PRO A 45 -20.50 13.48 7.68
CA PRO A 45 -20.14 14.09 6.41
C PRO A 45 -21.21 15.08 5.94
N ILE A 46 -20.80 16.01 5.07
CA ILE A 46 -21.74 16.92 4.41
C ILE A 46 -22.59 16.10 3.43
N GLU A 47 -23.91 16.30 3.47
CA GLU A 47 -24.85 15.53 2.67
C GLU A 47 -24.86 15.95 1.20
N ALA A 48 -25.35 15.05 0.34
CA ALA A 48 -25.55 15.35 -1.07
C ALA A 48 -26.67 16.40 -1.25
N PRO A 49 -26.54 17.32 -2.22
CA PRO A 49 -27.52 18.37 -2.44
C PRO A 49 -28.90 17.81 -2.82
N ALA A 50 -29.95 18.54 -2.45
CA ALA A 50 -31.34 18.28 -2.82
C ALA A 50 -31.90 16.90 -2.41
N LYS A 51 -31.27 16.24 -1.42
CA LYS A 51 -31.74 14.96 -0.89
C LYS A 51 -33.07 15.13 -0.17
N LYS A 52 -34.10 14.41 -0.63
CA LYS A 52 -35.47 14.48 -0.07
C LYS A 52 -35.64 13.59 1.16
N ASP A 53 -34.87 12.52 1.26
CA ASP A 53 -34.93 11.56 2.35
C ASP A 53 -33.58 10.83 2.57
N TYR A 54 -33.45 10.18 3.72
CA TYR A 54 -32.20 9.58 4.22
C TYR A 54 -32.46 8.13 4.65
N GLY A 55 -31.51 7.23 4.40
CA GLY A 55 -31.67 5.81 4.81
C GLY A 55 -31.05 5.54 6.17
N ASP A 56 -30.01 6.28 6.46
CA ASP A 56 -29.07 6.10 7.55
C ASP A 56 -28.52 7.46 7.97
N VAL A 57 -27.92 7.47 9.16
CA VAL A 57 -27.06 8.55 9.64
C VAL A 57 -25.65 8.00 9.80
N ASP A 58 -24.73 8.46 8.97
CA ASP A 58 -23.30 8.15 9.12
C ASP A 58 -22.70 9.05 10.20
N VAL A 59 -22.10 8.47 11.25
CA VAL A 59 -21.45 9.20 12.34
C VAL A 59 -20.02 8.73 12.50
N PHE A 60 -19.08 9.67 12.38
CA PHE A 60 -17.65 9.45 12.56
C PHE A 60 -17.23 9.95 13.94
N VAL A 61 -16.49 9.12 14.66
CA VAL A 61 -15.98 9.42 16.00
C VAL A 61 -14.48 9.19 16.09
N ALA A 62 -13.80 9.97 16.94
CA ALA A 62 -12.39 9.78 17.24
C ALA A 62 -12.08 10.20 18.68
N TRP A 63 -10.94 9.71 19.18
CA TRP A 63 -10.43 9.95 20.54
C TRP A 63 -11.46 9.58 21.62
N ASP A 64 -11.55 8.28 21.88
CA ASP A 64 -12.36 7.73 22.97
C ASP A 64 -11.79 8.15 24.33
N LYS A 65 -12.57 8.92 25.10
CA LYS A 65 -12.16 9.48 26.41
C LYS A 65 -12.08 8.42 27.49
N THR A 66 -12.84 7.33 27.35
CA THR A 66 -12.94 6.29 28.38
C THR A 66 -11.78 5.29 28.30
N GLN A 67 -10.98 5.33 27.23
CA GLN A 67 -9.93 4.35 26.92
C GLN A 67 -10.41 2.88 26.97
N THR A 68 -11.73 2.66 26.89
CA THR A 68 -12.31 1.33 26.82
C THR A 68 -11.87 0.66 25.52
N PRO A 69 -11.62 -0.66 25.52
CA PRO A 69 -11.26 -1.36 24.31
C PRO A 69 -12.26 -1.08 23.17
N LEU A 70 -11.72 -0.69 22.02
CA LEU A 70 -12.46 -0.55 20.77
C LEU A 70 -13.11 -1.90 20.47
N GLY A 71 -14.45 -1.98 20.52
CA GLY A 71 -15.19 -3.21 20.25
C GLY A 71 -16.31 -3.56 21.26
N ASN A 72 -16.33 -2.93 22.45
CA ASN A 72 -17.56 -2.97 23.25
C ASN A 72 -18.52 -1.88 22.76
N PHE A 73 -19.57 -2.33 22.07
CA PHE A 73 -20.60 -1.48 21.47
C PHE A 73 -21.89 -1.43 22.30
N GLU A 74 -21.98 -2.19 23.39
CA GLU A 74 -23.19 -2.24 24.22
C GLU A 74 -23.45 -0.89 24.91
N ASP A 75 -22.39 -0.30 25.48
CA ASP A 75 -22.46 1.01 26.12
C ASP A 75 -22.72 2.13 25.11
N ILE A 76 -22.21 2.03 23.88
CA ILE A 76 -22.56 2.93 22.77
C ILE A 76 -24.04 2.79 22.42
N GLY A 77 -24.56 1.57 22.30
CA GLY A 77 -25.98 1.32 22.08
C GLY A 77 -26.85 1.93 23.17
N GLN A 78 -26.47 1.76 24.43
CA GLN A 78 -27.15 2.37 25.58
C GLN A 78 -27.11 3.91 25.53
N LEU A 79 -25.95 4.50 25.19
CA LEU A 79 -25.81 5.96 25.04
C LEU A 79 -26.71 6.52 23.94
N LEU A 80 -26.84 5.80 22.83
CA LEU A 80 -27.71 6.17 21.70
C LEU A 80 -29.20 5.92 21.98
N GLY A 81 -29.52 5.07 22.98
CA GLY A 81 -30.87 4.57 23.20
C GLY A 81 -31.29 3.57 22.11
N ALA A 82 -30.33 2.84 21.54
CA ALA A 82 -30.57 1.87 20.48
C ALA A 82 -30.86 0.48 21.06
N PRO A 83 -32.10 -0.05 20.94
CA PRO A 83 -32.43 -1.39 21.41
C PRO A 83 -31.79 -2.51 20.57
N TYR A 84 -31.32 -2.19 19.35
CA TYR A 84 -30.68 -3.17 18.48
C TYR A 84 -29.38 -2.63 17.90
N ALA A 85 -28.40 -3.52 17.80
CA ALA A 85 -27.12 -3.30 17.15
C ALA A 85 -26.76 -4.48 16.25
N ARG A 86 -25.92 -4.21 15.24
CA ARG A 86 -25.19 -5.18 14.44
C ARG A 86 -23.72 -4.76 14.46
N VAL A 87 -22.82 -5.71 14.74
CA VAL A 87 -21.37 -5.46 14.86
C VAL A 87 -20.54 -6.46 14.04
N ASP A 88 -21.15 -7.58 13.65
CA ASP A 88 -20.51 -8.63 12.87
C ASP A 88 -20.84 -8.51 11.38
N ASP A 89 -19.92 -9.00 10.54
CA ASP A 89 -20.05 -9.07 9.07
C ASP A 89 -20.39 -7.71 8.41
N LEU A 90 -19.89 -6.63 9.00
CA LEU A 90 -20.05 -5.28 8.48
C LEU A 90 -18.96 -4.93 7.47
N VAL A 91 -19.38 -4.22 6.43
CA VAL A 91 -18.49 -3.69 5.40
C VAL A 91 -18.66 -2.17 5.42
N ASN A 92 -17.57 -1.46 5.68
CA ASN A 92 -17.42 0.01 5.71
C ASN A 92 -17.77 0.74 7.02
N CYS A 93 -18.32 0.10 8.05
CA CYS A 93 -18.53 0.68 9.37
C CYS A 93 -18.15 -0.31 10.47
N GLU A 94 -17.89 0.19 11.68
CA GLU A 94 -17.54 -0.63 12.84
C GLU A 94 -18.78 -1.16 13.56
N ALA A 95 -19.90 -0.43 13.52
CA ALA A 95 -21.18 -0.87 14.08
C ALA A 95 -22.36 -0.19 13.40
N GLN A 96 -23.51 -0.86 13.40
CA GLN A 96 -24.79 -0.31 12.97
C GLN A 96 -25.80 -0.40 14.10
N PHE A 97 -26.55 0.67 14.35
CA PHE A 97 -27.54 0.74 15.42
C PHE A 97 -28.92 1.07 14.86
N ALA A 98 -29.96 0.53 15.48
CA ALA A 98 -31.35 0.91 15.21
C ALA A 98 -31.84 1.77 16.38
N VAL A 99 -31.95 3.08 16.15
CA VAL A 99 -32.47 4.04 17.14
C VAL A 99 -33.97 4.23 16.91
N PRO A 100 -34.83 4.26 17.95
CA PRO A 100 -36.26 4.48 17.76
C PRO A 100 -36.56 5.79 17.04
N TRP A 101 -37.58 5.78 16.18
CA TRP A 101 -38.03 6.98 15.49
C TRP A 101 -38.53 8.04 16.49
N PRO A 102 -38.16 9.33 16.33
CA PRO A 102 -38.58 10.38 17.27
C PRO A 102 -40.10 10.53 17.38
N GLU A 103 -40.62 10.61 18.61
CA GLU A 103 -42.05 10.84 18.88
C GLU A 103 -42.53 12.20 18.32
N GLY A 104 -43.76 12.26 17.83
CA GLY A 104 -44.39 13.52 17.39
C GLY A 104 -43.86 14.10 16.07
N LEU A 105 -42.97 13.40 15.35
CA LEU A 105 -42.54 13.77 14.01
C LEU A 105 -43.09 12.85 12.92
N ASP A 106 -43.69 13.47 11.90
CA ASP A 106 -44.25 12.80 10.71
C ASP A 106 -45.18 11.64 11.08
N GLU A 107 -46.06 11.89 12.06
CA GLU A 107 -47.19 11.03 12.34
C GLU A 107 -48.22 11.22 11.21
N PRO A 108 -48.54 10.16 10.43
CA PRO A 108 -49.59 10.26 9.42
C PRO A 108 -50.91 10.59 10.11
N ASP A 109 -51.65 11.53 9.53
CA ASP A 109 -52.99 11.91 9.95
C ASP A 109 -53.86 10.65 10.16
N GLY A 110 -54.17 10.35 11.43
CA GLY A 110 -55.29 9.51 11.84
C GLY A 110 -55.33 8.02 11.46
N SER A 111 -54.22 7.37 11.10
CA SER A 111 -54.26 5.92 10.81
C SER A 111 -53.75 5.06 11.97
N VAL A 112 -54.68 4.29 12.53
CA VAL A 112 -54.46 3.24 13.54
C VAL A 112 -53.62 2.14 12.89
N TYR A 113 -52.30 2.20 13.03
CA TYR A 113 -51.40 1.10 12.71
C TYR A 113 -50.91 0.45 14.00
N GLU A 114 -51.11 -0.86 14.08
CA GLU A 114 -50.48 -1.75 15.06
C GLU A 114 -48.99 -1.39 15.24
N LEU A 115 -48.55 -1.25 16.50
CA LEU A 115 -47.23 -1.35 17.15
C LEU A 115 -45.93 -1.63 16.33
N ASN A 116 -45.84 -1.27 15.06
CA ASN A 116 -44.65 -1.43 14.24
C ASN A 116 -43.73 -0.25 14.51
N LEU A 117 -43.02 -0.33 15.64
CA LEU A 117 -41.97 0.59 16.03
C LEU A 117 -41.04 0.84 14.83
N ARG A 118 -40.97 2.11 14.41
CA ARG A 118 -40.06 2.56 13.36
C ARG A 118 -38.69 2.80 13.98
N TYR A 119 -37.65 2.49 13.21
CA TYR A 119 -36.27 2.73 13.61
C TYR A 119 -35.53 3.55 12.55
N CYS A 120 -34.55 4.31 13.01
CA CYS A 120 -33.57 5.01 12.20
C CYS A 120 -32.25 4.22 12.26
N GLN A 121 -31.65 3.93 11.11
CA GLN A 121 -30.35 3.26 11.05
C GLN A 121 -29.23 4.28 11.29
N ILE A 122 -28.29 3.96 12.17
CA ILE A 122 -27.08 4.74 12.43
C ILE A 122 -25.88 3.87 12.07
N ASP A 123 -25.03 4.37 11.18
CA ASP A 123 -23.77 3.71 10.81
C ASP A 123 -22.64 4.44 11.55
N LEU A 124 -21.99 3.74 12.47
CA LEU A 124 -20.92 4.27 13.31
C LEU A 124 -19.56 3.93 12.71
N HIS A 125 -18.75 4.97 12.54
CA HIS A 125 -17.38 4.88 12.06
C HIS A 125 -16.39 5.32 13.14
N ILE A 126 -15.48 4.44 13.55
CA ILE A 126 -14.46 4.76 14.56
C ILE A 126 -13.11 5.01 13.89
N CYS A 127 -12.68 6.27 13.95
CA CYS A 127 -11.40 6.71 13.41
C CYS A 127 -10.30 6.62 14.48
N GLN A 128 -9.12 6.14 14.09
CA GLN A 128 -7.96 5.97 14.98
C GLN A 128 -7.31 7.31 15.36
N SER A 129 -7.57 8.36 14.58
CA SER A 129 -7.04 9.71 14.81
C SER A 129 -7.99 10.78 14.26
N ILE A 130 -7.79 12.03 14.70
CA ILE A 130 -8.50 13.18 14.12
C ILE A 130 -8.18 13.35 12.63
N ASN A 131 -6.96 13.07 12.20
CA ASN A 131 -6.60 13.18 10.78
C ASN A 131 -7.37 12.16 9.93
N GLU A 132 -7.53 10.92 10.43
CA GLU A 132 -8.39 9.92 9.77
C GLU A 132 -9.86 10.40 9.75
N LEU A 133 -10.37 10.96 10.86
CA LEU A 133 -11.72 11.52 10.89
C LEU A 133 -11.90 12.62 9.84
N HIS A 134 -10.99 13.58 9.74
CA HIS A 134 -11.03 14.63 8.72
C HIS A 134 -10.96 14.07 7.30
N TRP A 135 -10.10 13.08 7.07
CA TRP A 135 -10.01 12.41 5.78
C TRP A 135 -11.33 11.73 5.40
N MET A 136 -11.97 11.05 6.34
CA MET A 136 -13.23 10.34 6.12
C MET A 136 -14.40 11.29 5.89
N LEU A 137 -14.46 12.41 6.63
CA LEU A 137 -15.46 13.46 6.38
C LEU A 137 -15.33 14.03 4.97
N TRP A 138 -14.10 14.31 4.50
CA TRP A 138 -13.85 14.75 3.13
C TRP A 138 -14.17 13.66 2.09
N TYR A 139 -13.79 12.41 2.37
CA TYR A 139 -14.01 11.26 1.48
C TYR A 139 -15.49 11.01 1.20
N TYR A 140 -16.36 11.21 2.20
CA TYR A 140 -17.80 11.00 2.08
C TYR A 140 -18.62 12.27 1.81
N ALA A 141 -17.99 13.45 1.85
CA ALA A 141 -18.68 14.72 1.62
C ALA A 141 -19.39 14.75 0.26
N HIS A 142 -20.61 15.31 0.26
CA HIS A 142 -21.46 15.53 -0.91
C HIS A 142 -21.85 14.27 -1.69
N GLY A 143 -21.63 13.08 -1.12
CA GLY A 143 -22.05 11.79 -1.67
C GLY A 143 -21.32 11.35 -2.96
N ASP A 144 -21.62 12.00 -4.09
CA ASP A 144 -21.10 11.68 -5.42
C ASP A 144 -19.91 12.56 -5.84
N LEU A 145 -19.47 13.51 -5.02
CA LEU A 145 -18.28 14.31 -5.32
C LEU A 145 -17.02 13.45 -5.49
N LYS A 146 -16.76 12.51 -4.55
CA LYS A 146 -15.62 11.61 -4.63
C LYS A 146 -15.56 10.78 -5.91
N PRO A 147 -16.61 10.05 -6.35
CA PRO A 147 -16.53 9.28 -7.60
C PRO A 147 -16.35 10.18 -8.82
N MET A 148 -16.94 11.39 -8.85
CA MET A 148 -16.69 12.35 -9.94
C MET A 148 -15.22 12.80 -9.98
N ILE A 149 -14.64 13.16 -8.84
CA ILE A 149 -13.21 13.49 -8.73
C ILE A 149 -12.34 12.28 -9.13
N GLN A 150 -12.68 11.09 -8.64
CA GLN A 150 -11.96 9.86 -8.96
C GLN A 150 -11.97 9.55 -10.46
N ASN A 151 -13.05 9.87 -11.17
CA ASN A 151 -13.13 9.73 -12.63
C ASN A 151 -12.09 10.65 -13.31
N MET A 152 -11.99 11.92 -12.90
CA MET A 152 -11.07 12.90 -13.48
C MET A 152 -9.58 12.57 -13.26
N ILE A 153 -9.21 12.04 -12.10
CA ILE A 153 -7.80 11.86 -11.72
C ILE A 153 -7.20 10.50 -12.10
N ARG A 154 -8.05 9.53 -12.44
CA ARG A 154 -7.65 8.16 -12.79
C ARG A 154 -6.68 8.06 -13.98
N PRO A 155 -6.83 8.83 -15.07
CA PRO A 155 -5.89 8.82 -16.21
C PRO A 155 -4.46 9.19 -15.80
N PHE A 156 -4.32 9.91 -14.68
CA PHE A 156 -3.03 10.34 -14.14
C PHE A 156 -2.47 9.37 -13.09
N ASN A 157 -3.03 8.16 -13.01
CA ASN A 157 -2.63 7.11 -12.07
C ASN A 157 -2.87 7.50 -10.61
N ILE A 158 -3.83 8.39 -10.34
CA ILE A 158 -4.16 8.82 -8.97
C ILE A 158 -5.44 8.11 -8.51
N THR A 159 -5.46 7.68 -7.25
CA THR A 159 -6.63 7.06 -6.63
C THR A 159 -6.91 7.61 -5.24
N ILE A 160 -8.18 7.83 -4.92
CA ILE A 160 -8.72 8.18 -3.61
C ILE A 160 -9.24 6.91 -2.94
N SER A 161 -8.80 6.64 -1.72
CA SER A 161 -9.36 5.60 -0.86
C SER A 161 -9.69 6.16 0.52
N THR A 162 -10.27 5.32 1.40
CA THR A 162 -10.52 5.64 2.80
C THR A 162 -9.25 5.91 3.62
N LYS A 163 -8.06 5.65 3.06
CA LYS A 163 -6.77 5.84 3.75
C LYS A 163 -5.94 7.00 3.21
N GLY A 164 -6.36 7.64 2.14
CA GLY A 164 -5.58 8.72 1.52
C GLY A 164 -5.76 8.82 0.02
N LEU A 165 -5.04 9.78 -0.55
CA LEU A 165 -4.79 9.92 -1.97
C LEU A 165 -3.49 9.18 -2.31
N PHE A 166 -3.51 8.40 -3.38
CA PHE A 166 -2.38 7.55 -3.77
C PHE A 166 -2.00 7.71 -5.23
N LEU A 167 -0.70 7.56 -5.52
CA LEU A 167 -0.14 7.46 -6.86
C LEU A 167 0.16 5.98 -7.17
N ARG A 168 -0.43 5.45 -8.24
CA ARG A 168 -0.11 4.13 -8.79
C ARG A 168 1.22 4.18 -9.56
N ILE A 169 1.90 3.04 -9.59
CA ILE A 169 3.17 2.84 -10.30
C ILE A 169 2.93 1.84 -11.44
N PRO A 170 2.60 2.30 -12.66
CA PRO A 170 2.28 1.43 -13.78
C PRO A 170 3.35 0.36 -14.05
N GLU A 171 4.62 0.69 -13.80
CA GLU A 171 5.78 -0.17 -14.04
C GLU A 171 5.88 -1.39 -13.11
N ILE A 172 5.11 -1.42 -12.02
CA ILE A 172 5.15 -2.49 -11.01
C ILE A 172 3.81 -3.21 -10.97
N ARG A 173 3.85 -4.52 -11.23
CA ARG A 173 2.68 -5.42 -11.11
C ARG A 173 1.44 -4.86 -11.83
N ASN A 174 1.61 -4.38 -13.07
CA ASN A 174 0.56 -3.76 -13.88
C ASN A 174 -0.21 -2.64 -13.15
N GLY A 175 0.49 -1.81 -12.38
CA GLY A 175 -0.13 -0.68 -11.67
C GLY A 175 -0.84 -1.04 -10.36
N SER A 176 -0.67 -2.27 -9.84
CA SER A 176 -1.24 -2.62 -8.52
C SER A 176 -0.49 -1.95 -7.37
N LYS A 177 0.80 -1.65 -7.54
CA LYS A 177 1.54 -0.91 -6.51
C LYS A 177 1.10 0.55 -6.50
N ARG A 178 0.69 1.01 -5.31
CA ARG A 178 0.38 2.42 -5.00
C ARG A 178 1.24 2.96 -3.86
N ILE A 179 1.43 4.26 -3.85
CA ILE A 179 2.17 5.02 -2.83
C ILE A 179 1.32 6.19 -2.35
N LEU A 180 1.33 6.44 -1.05
CA LEU A 180 0.57 7.54 -0.46
C LEU A 180 1.12 8.87 -0.97
N ILE A 181 0.25 9.70 -1.54
CA ILE A 181 0.53 11.11 -1.84
C ILE A 181 0.32 11.92 -0.56
N THR A 182 -0.88 11.82 0.01
CA THR A 182 -1.27 12.50 1.24
C THR A 182 -2.52 11.83 1.83
N ASN A 183 -2.70 11.94 3.13
CA ASN A 183 -3.93 11.62 3.86
C ASN A 183 -4.51 12.87 4.56
N GLU A 184 -4.05 14.06 4.18
CA GLU A 184 -4.53 15.35 4.67
C GLU A 184 -5.46 15.98 3.63
N PRO A 185 -6.74 16.27 3.96
CA PRO A 185 -7.69 16.84 3.02
C PRO A 185 -7.20 18.14 2.37
N SER A 186 -6.63 19.06 3.14
CA SER A 186 -6.15 20.35 2.63
C SER A 186 -5.03 20.20 1.58
N GLU A 187 -4.17 19.19 1.74
CA GLU A 187 -3.13 18.88 0.76
C GLU A 187 -3.70 18.22 -0.50
N ALA A 188 -4.71 17.36 -0.35
CA ALA A 188 -5.43 16.77 -1.47
C ALA A 188 -6.15 17.86 -2.28
N LEU A 189 -6.85 18.78 -1.61
CA LEU A 189 -7.51 19.93 -2.23
C LEU A 189 -6.51 20.81 -2.99
N ARG A 190 -5.33 21.08 -2.40
CA ARG A 190 -4.25 21.83 -3.07
C ARG A 190 -3.75 21.15 -4.35
N LEU A 191 -3.67 19.81 -4.38
CA LEU A 191 -3.27 19.08 -5.59
C LEU A 191 -4.36 19.12 -6.67
N LEU A 192 -5.62 19.02 -6.24
CA LEU A 192 -6.81 19.09 -7.10
C LEU A 192 -7.16 20.52 -7.55
N ASP A 193 -6.49 21.51 -6.96
CA ASP A 193 -6.70 22.96 -7.18
C ASP A 193 -8.05 23.49 -6.67
N TYR A 194 -8.57 22.85 -5.64
CA TYR A 194 -9.68 23.39 -4.85
C TYR A 194 -9.16 24.31 -3.75
N ASP A 195 -9.91 25.37 -3.48
CA ASP A 195 -9.68 26.21 -2.30
C ASP A 195 -10.11 25.44 -1.04
N PRO A 196 -9.20 25.19 -0.06
CA PRO A 196 -9.55 24.54 1.20
C PRO A 196 -10.49 25.36 2.08
N PHE A 197 -10.69 26.64 1.78
CA PHE A 197 -11.61 27.54 2.50
C PHE A 197 -12.91 27.81 1.70
N ASP A 198 -13.15 27.10 0.59
CA ASP A 198 -14.41 27.22 -0.14
C ASP A 198 -15.58 26.80 0.78
N PRO A 199 -16.69 27.57 0.87
CA PRO A 199 -17.85 27.23 1.68
C PRO A 199 -18.47 25.86 1.36
N ALA A 200 -18.17 25.29 0.19
CA ALA A 200 -18.51 23.91 -0.14
C ALA A 200 -17.98 22.88 0.89
N TRP A 201 -16.95 23.21 1.67
CA TRP A 201 -16.41 22.31 2.70
C TRP A 201 -17.03 22.52 4.09
N GLU A 202 -18.01 23.41 4.21
CA GLU A 202 -18.75 23.68 5.45
C GLU A 202 -20.26 23.42 5.29
N HIS A 203 -20.79 23.58 4.08
CA HIS A 203 -22.22 23.54 3.80
C HIS A 203 -22.56 22.71 2.56
N GLU A 204 -23.78 22.16 2.54
CA GLU A 204 -24.34 21.46 1.39
C GLU A 204 -24.51 22.42 0.20
N PHE A 205 -24.32 21.91 -1.03
CA PHE A 205 -24.68 22.67 -2.22
C PHE A 205 -26.19 22.90 -2.30
N THR A 206 -26.64 24.04 -2.85
CA THR A 206 -28.08 24.29 -2.96
C THR A 206 -28.73 23.48 -4.08
N SER A 207 -27.95 22.99 -5.04
CA SER A 207 -28.43 22.16 -6.15
C SER A 207 -27.35 21.20 -6.66
N ILE A 208 -27.80 20.15 -7.35
CA ILE A 208 -26.92 19.20 -8.06
C ILE A 208 -26.11 19.94 -9.14
N GLU A 209 -26.69 20.94 -9.81
CA GLU A 209 -25.99 21.74 -10.81
C GLU A 209 -24.81 22.52 -10.21
N GLN A 210 -24.96 23.07 -9.00
CA GLN A 210 -23.83 23.72 -8.31
C GLN A 210 -22.73 22.72 -7.96
N LEU A 211 -23.08 21.53 -7.49
CA LEU A 211 -22.12 20.46 -7.24
C LEU A 211 -21.35 20.09 -8.52
N PHE A 212 -22.04 19.98 -9.66
CA PHE A 212 -21.40 19.71 -10.95
C PHE A 212 -20.44 20.84 -11.36
N LYS A 213 -20.90 22.10 -11.34
CA LYS A 213 -20.07 23.28 -11.62
C LYS A 213 -18.88 23.42 -10.68
N PHE A 214 -19.06 23.07 -9.41
CA PHE A 214 -17.95 23.03 -8.45
C PHE A 214 -16.93 21.97 -8.85
N THR A 215 -17.41 20.77 -9.21
CA THR A 215 -16.56 19.64 -9.59
C THR A 215 -15.68 19.95 -10.82
N THR A 216 -16.15 20.80 -11.74
CA THR A 216 -15.35 21.22 -12.91
C THR A 216 -14.17 22.12 -12.56
N LYS A 217 -14.12 22.71 -11.35
CA LYS A 217 -12.98 23.52 -10.90
C LYS A 217 -11.72 22.69 -10.65
N CYS A 218 -11.83 21.35 -10.62
CA CYS A 218 -10.68 20.46 -10.50
C CYS A 218 -9.69 20.71 -11.64
N ARG A 219 -8.40 20.86 -11.31
CA ARG A 219 -7.29 21.01 -12.28
C ARG A 219 -7.28 19.95 -13.37
N PHE A 220 -7.76 18.76 -13.06
CA PHE A 220 -7.72 17.61 -13.95
C PHE A 220 -8.96 17.50 -14.86
N PHE A 221 -9.91 18.44 -14.76
CA PHE A 221 -11.15 18.42 -15.53
C PHE A 221 -10.90 18.50 -17.06
N GLY A 222 -10.03 19.40 -17.54
CA GLY A 222 -9.74 19.48 -18.98
C GLY A 222 -9.10 18.20 -19.57
N GLY A 223 -8.38 17.42 -18.74
CA GLY A 223 -7.59 16.28 -19.18
C GLY A 223 -8.31 14.94 -19.26
N PHE A 224 -9.56 14.82 -18.78
CA PHE A 224 -10.25 13.51 -18.70
C PHE A 224 -11.38 13.31 -19.73
N HIS A 225 -11.77 14.33 -20.48
CA HIS A 225 -12.91 14.26 -21.41
C HIS A 225 -12.82 13.18 -22.49
N HIS A 226 -11.61 12.68 -22.80
CA HIS A 226 -11.37 11.62 -23.78
C HIS A 226 -11.15 10.24 -23.17
N THR A 227 -11.46 10.08 -21.88
CA THR A 227 -11.14 8.83 -21.18
C THR A 227 -12.33 7.87 -21.26
N GLU A 228 -12.06 6.63 -21.64
CA GLU A 228 -13.08 5.60 -21.70
C GLU A 228 -13.59 5.27 -20.31
N LEU A 229 -14.92 5.13 -20.19
CA LEU A 229 -15.56 4.66 -18.97
C LEU A 229 -15.12 3.22 -18.70
N THR A 230 -14.81 2.94 -17.44
CA THR A 230 -14.44 1.59 -17.01
C THR A 230 -15.67 0.78 -16.57
N GLY A 231 -15.50 -0.53 -16.37
CA GLY A 231 -16.54 -1.37 -15.77
C GLY A 231 -16.99 -0.89 -14.38
N GLU A 232 -16.08 -0.29 -13.60
CA GLU A 232 -16.41 0.31 -12.30
C GLU A 232 -17.32 1.54 -12.46
N ASP A 233 -17.06 2.39 -13.46
CA ASP A 233 -17.94 3.53 -13.72
C ASP A 233 -19.35 3.06 -14.11
N GLY A 234 -19.46 1.99 -14.91
CA GLY A 234 -20.74 1.36 -15.23
C GLY A 234 -21.47 0.84 -13.98
N ARG A 235 -20.75 0.24 -13.03
CA ARG A 235 -21.31 -0.22 -11.74
C ARG A 235 -21.81 0.93 -10.87
N ILE A 236 -21.04 2.01 -10.77
CA ILE A 236 -21.42 3.21 -10.03
C ILE A 236 -22.67 3.84 -10.66
N MET A 237 -22.70 3.99 -11.99
CA MET A 237 -23.84 4.55 -12.73
C MET A 237 -25.12 3.73 -12.58
N ALA A 238 -25.02 2.42 -12.35
CA ALA A 238 -26.18 1.56 -12.12
C ALA A 238 -26.87 1.81 -10.76
N VAL A 239 -26.14 2.39 -9.79
CA VAL A 239 -26.61 2.55 -8.40
C VAL A 239 -26.73 4.02 -7.99
N ARG A 240 -26.00 4.93 -8.65
CA ARG A 240 -25.87 6.35 -8.26
C ARG A 240 -26.32 7.26 -9.38
N ASP A 241 -27.56 7.72 -9.29
CA ASP A 241 -28.20 8.55 -10.32
C ASP A 241 -27.51 9.92 -10.53
N VAL A 242 -26.99 10.54 -9.47
CA VAL A 242 -26.29 11.84 -9.59
C VAL A 242 -24.99 11.66 -10.36
N PHE A 243 -24.19 10.64 -10.06
CA PHE A 243 -23.01 10.29 -10.86
C PHE A 243 -23.36 9.91 -12.30
N LYS A 244 -24.47 9.19 -12.51
CA LYS A 244 -24.95 8.87 -13.86
C LYS A 244 -25.25 10.14 -14.67
N SER A 245 -25.97 11.10 -14.08
CA SER A 245 -26.26 12.38 -14.75
C SER A 245 -25.01 13.24 -14.96
N TRP A 246 -24.03 13.18 -14.05
CA TRP A 246 -22.73 13.81 -14.28
C TRP A 246 -22.08 13.31 -15.57
N VAL A 247 -22.00 12.00 -15.75
CA VAL A 247 -21.34 11.36 -16.91
C VAL A 247 -22.16 11.52 -18.19
N ALA A 248 -23.46 11.18 -18.15
CA ALA A 248 -24.29 11.07 -19.33
C ALA A 248 -24.86 12.42 -19.81
N ASP A 249 -25.15 13.34 -18.87
CA ASP A 249 -25.89 14.57 -19.18
C ASP A 249 -25.00 15.82 -19.07
N PHE A 250 -24.22 15.94 -17.99
CA PHE A 250 -23.48 17.19 -17.71
C PHE A 250 -22.15 17.30 -18.46
N ILE A 251 -21.27 16.28 -18.39
CA ILE A 251 -19.95 16.31 -19.06
C ILE A 251 -20.07 16.67 -20.55
N PRO A 252 -20.98 16.08 -21.36
CA PRO A 252 -21.08 16.40 -22.79
C PRO A 252 -21.34 17.87 -23.08
N THR A 253 -22.00 18.59 -22.17
CA THR A 253 -22.28 20.04 -22.33
C THR A 253 -21.05 20.92 -22.07
N CYS A 254 -20.01 20.39 -21.42
CA CYS A 254 -18.83 21.13 -21.00
C CYS A 254 -17.63 20.99 -21.96
N VAL A 255 -17.64 19.97 -22.84
CA VAL A 255 -16.49 19.57 -23.67
C VAL A 255 -16.01 20.71 -24.59
N ASP A 256 -16.93 21.47 -25.18
CA ASP A 256 -16.57 22.56 -26.11
C ASP A 256 -15.99 23.81 -25.41
N SER A 257 -16.17 23.91 -24.09
CA SER A 257 -15.80 25.11 -23.30
C SER A 257 -14.45 25.00 -22.59
N HIS A 258 -13.87 23.80 -22.51
CA HIS A 258 -12.59 23.56 -21.83
C HIS A 258 -11.49 23.28 -22.87
N THR A 259 -10.85 24.35 -23.31
CA THR A 259 -9.72 24.32 -24.28
C THR A 259 -8.35 24.18 -23.60
N GLU A 260 -8.32 23.86 -22.29
CA GLU A 260 -7.07 23.76 -21.54
C GLU A 260 -6.16 22.66 -22.07
N ALA A 261 -4.86 22.93 -22.00
CA ALA A 261 -3.83 22.01 -22.47
C ALA A 261 -3.87 20.71 -21.66
N TYR A 262 -4.09 19.60 -22.36
CA TYR A 262 -4.01 18.25 -21.81
C TYR A 262 -2.69 18.04 -21.05
N MET A 263 -2.78 17.69 -19.76
CA MET A 263 -1.60 17.30 -18.98
C MET A 263 -1.29 15.82 -19.22
N THR A 264 -0.02 15.47 -19.40
CA THR A 264 0.38 14.06 -19.46
C THR A 264 0.51 13.49 -18.05
N SER A 265 0.36 12.17 -17.88
CA SER A 265 0.57 11.51 -16.59
C SER A 265 1.98 11.78 -16.02
N ASP A 266 2.98 11.99 -16.87
CA ASP A 266 4.34 12.35 -16.45
C ASP A 266 4.44 13.78 -15.91
N GLN A 267 3.75 14.74 -16.53
CA GLN A 267 3.66 16.11 -16.03
C GLN A 267 2.93 16.16 -14.68
N VAL A 268 1.82 15.45 -14.55
CA VAL A 268 1.10 15.34 -13.27
C VAL A 268 1.96 14.67 -12.21
N ARG A 269 2.71 13.62 -12.56
CA ARG A 269 3.67 12.99 -11.64
C ARG A 269 4.77 13.95 -11.19
N ALA A 270 5.28 14.80 -12.08
CA ALA A 270 6.26 15.83 -11.74
C ALA A 270 5.69 16.83 -10.72
N ILE A 271 4.46 17.31 -10.94
CA ILE A 271 3.76 18.20 -9.99
C ILE A 271 3.61 17.54 -8.63
N ILE A 272 3.17 16.28 -8.58
CA ILE A 272 3.07 15.51 -7.32
C ILE A 272 4.44 15.43 -6.64
N PHE A 273 5.51 15.18 -7.38
CA PHE A 273 6.85 15.06 -6.80
C PHE A 273 7.43 16.37 -6.28
N ASP A 274 7.01 17.49 -6.84
CA ASP A 274 7.43 18.81 -6.40
C ASP A 274 6.62 19.26 -5.16
N LEU A 275 5.32 18.97 -5.13
CA LEU A 275 4.46 19.23 -3.97
C LEU A 275 4.71 18.26 -2.80
N PHE A 276 5.08 17.01 -3.11
CA PHE A 276 5.22 15.92 -2.14
C PHE A 276 6.57 15.17 -2.32
N PRO A 277 7.69 15.73 -1.81
CA PRO A 277 9.02 15.11 -1.95
C PRO A 277 9.14 13.71 -1.33
N LYS A 278 8.37 13.42 -0.26
CA LYS A 278 8.33 12.09 0.36
C LYS A 278 7.79 11.04 -0.61
N THR A 279 6.70 11.36 -1.31
CA THR A 279 6.09 10.51 -2.36
C THR A 279 7.09 10.22 -3.47
N LYS A 280 7.88 11.22 -3.90
CA LYS A 280 8.96 11.04 -4.89
C LYS A 280 10.02 10.04 -4.41
N ALA A 281 10.46 10.16 -3.16
CA ALA A 281 11.45 9.26 -2.59
C ALA A 281 10.93 7.82 -2.50
N GLU A 282 9.71 7.62 -2.02
CA GLU A 282 9.07 6.31 -1.92
C GLU A 282 8.85 5.70 -3.31
N TYR A 283 8.45 6.49 -4.30
CA TYR A 283 8.25 6.04 -5.68
C TYR A 283 9.54 5.52 -6.30
N LYS A 284 10.63 6.29 -6.19
CA LYS A 284 11.95 5.85 -6.66
C LYS A 284 12.40 4.57 -5.93
N LEU A 285 12.20 4.51 -4.61
CA LEU A 285 12.56 3.32 -3.82
C LEU A 285 11.75 2.09 -4.26
N ALA A 286 10.46 2.24 -4.53
CA ALA A 286 9.61 1.15 -5.00
C ALA A 286 10.07 0.61 -6.35
N LEU A 287 10.40 1.50 -7.31
CA LEU A 287 10.96 1.10 -8.60
C LEU A 287 12.30 0.37 -8.45
N LEU A 288 13.20 0.86 -7.59
CA LEU A 288 14.48 0.19 -7.33
C LEU A 288 14.28 -1.20 -6.71
N LYS A 289 13.36 -1.33 -5.75
CA LYS A 289 13.01 -2.64 -5.15
C LYS A 289 12.42 -3.58 -6.19
N ALA A 290 11.52 -3.11 -7.05
CA ALA A 290 10.94 -3.91 -8.11
C ALA A 290 11.98 -4.39 -9.13
N LYS A 291 12.93 -3.52 -9.55
CA LYS A 291 14.05 -3.90 -10.41
C LYS A 291 14.93 -4.98 -9.76
N LYS A 292 15.26 -4.83 -8.48
CA LYS A 292 16.02 -5.84 -7.72
C LYS A 292 15.27 -7.18 -7.61
N ARG A 293 13.96 -7.15 -7.36
CA ARG A 293 13.12 -8.35 -7.32
C ARG A 293 13.09 -9.04 -8.68
N LYS A 294 12.75 -8.34 -9.77
CA LYS A 294 12.78 -8.89 -11.13
C LYS A 294 14.14 -9.52 -11.47
N ARG A 295 15.26 -8.87 -11.09
CA ARG A 295 16.60 -9.45 -11.25
C ARG A 295 16.74 -10.75 -10.46
N SER A 296 16.38 -10.76 -9.19
CA SER A 296 16.45 -11.94 -8.33
C SER A 296 15.57 -13.08 -8.83
N ASP A 297 14.37 -12.76 -9.30
CA ASP A 297 13.40 -13.73 -9.81
C ASP A 297 13.93 -14.41 -11.07
N LEU A 298 14.48 -13.64 -12.01
CA LEU A 298 15.12 -14.18 -13.21
C LEU A 298 16.33 -15.08 -12.87
N ILE A 299 17.14 -14.72 -11.87
CA ILE A 299 18.26 -15.57 -11.43
C ILE A 299 17.75 -16.88 -10.84
N ASN A 300 16.82 -16.81 -9.88
CA ASN A 300 16.45 -17.95 -9.07
C ASN A 300 15.40 -18.85 -9.71
N HIS A 301 14.52 -18.33 -10.57
CA HIS A 301 13.42 -19.09 -11.19
C HIS A 301 13.63 -19.39 -12.68
N THR A 302 14.61 -18.74 -13.32
CA THR A 302 14.86 -18.91 -14.75
C THR A 302 16.27 -19.43 -15.03
N ILE A 303 17.32 -18.75 -14.56
CA ILE A 303 18.70 -19.12 -14.88
C ILE A 303 19.14 -20.36 -14.08
N LYS A 304 19.13 -20.30 -12.75
CA LYS A 304 19.60 -21.41 -11.90
C LYS A 304 18.85 -22.73 -12.16
N PRO A 305 17.51 -22.77 -12.27
CA PRO A 305 16.80 -24.03 -12.50
C PRO A 305 17.07 -24.67 -13.86
N CYS A 306 17.63 -23.93 -14.81
CA CYS A 306 18.02 -24.47 -16.12
C CYS A 306 19.42 -25.09 -16.13
N ILE A 307 20.18 -25.01 -15.03
CA ILE A 307 21.46 -25.68 -14.89
C ILE A 307 21.21 -27.04 -14.22
N PRO A 308 21.46 -28.17 -14.91
CA PRO A 308 21.21 -29.49 -14.36
C PRO A 308 22.11 -29.79 -13.16
N LEU A 309 21.56 -30.44 -12.13
CA LEU A 309 22.34 -31.04 -11.05
C LEU A 309 22.81 -32.43 -11.51
N ILE A 310 24.03 -32.52 -12.04
CA ILE A 310 24.61 -33.79 -12.52
C ILE A 310 25.46 -34.42 -11.41
N GLU A 311 25.34 -35.74 -11.24
CA GLU A 311 26.15 -36.54 -10.33
C GLU A 311 27.65 -36.35 -10.64
N GLY A 312 28.44 -35.98 -9.63
CA GLY A 312 29.87 -35.65 -9.77
C GLY A 312 30.19 -34.16 -9.94
N MET A 313 29.21 -33.28 -10.22
CA MET A 313 29.42 -31.83 -10.21
C MET A 313 29.32 -31.27 -8.79
N THR A 314 30.32 -30.49 -8.38
CA THR A 314 30.29 -29.83 -7.06
C THR A 314 29.33 -28.66 -7.03
N THR A 315 28.74 -28.36 -5.87
CA THR A 315 27.96 -27.13 -5.64
C THR A 315 28.75 -25.87 -5.99
N LYS A 316 30.08 -25.91 -5.86
CA LYS A 316 30.96 -24.80 -6.25
C LYS A 316 30.92 -24.57 -7.76
N TRP A 317 31.03 -25.62 -8.57
CA TRP A 317 30.97 -25.49 -10.04
C TRP A 317 29.63 -24.90 -10.47
N HIS A 318 28.53 -25.39 -9.90
CA HIS A 318 27.19 -24.88 -10.18
C HIS A 318 27.07 -23.37 -9.89
N ASN A 319 27.63 -22.91 -8.76
CA ASN A 319 27.64 -21.49 -8.41
C ASN A 319 28.50 -20.64 -9.38
N VAL A 320 29.64 -21.16 -9.84
CA VAL A 320 30.48 -20.50 -10.83
C VAL A 320 29.76 -20.38 -12.17
N ALA A 321 29.20 -21.48 -12.68
CA ALA A 321 28.44 -21.50 -13.92
C ALA A 321 27.25 -20.55 -13.86
N SER A 322 26.49 -20.57 -12.75
CA SER A 322 25.37 -19.66 -12.53
C SER A 322 25.83 -18.19 -12.52
N THR A 323 26.95 -17.87 -11.88
CA THR A 323 27.48 -16.49 -11.82
C THR A 323 27.91 -16.02 -13.21
N ALA A 324 28.64 -16.83 -13.96
CA ALA A 324 29.08 -16.51 -15.31
C ALA A 324 27.91 -16.30 -16.28
N LEU A 325 26.88 -17.15 -16.21
CA LEU A 325 25.66 -16.98 -16.99
C LEU A 325 24.92 -15.69 -16.64
N VAL A 326 24.87 -15.32 -15.36
CA VAL A 326 24.28 -14.04 -14.92
C VAL A 326 25.07 -12.85 -15.48
N GLU A 327 26.40 -12.87 -15.44
CA GLU A 327 27.23 -11.81 -16.01
C GLU A 327 27.02 -11.65 -17.53
N ILE A 328 26.93 -12.77 -18.26
CA ILE A 328 26.67 -12.77 -19.71
C ILE A 328 25.27 -12.22 -20.01
N ILE A 329 24.24 -12.74 -19.34
CA ILE A 329 22.83 -12.41 -19.64
C ILE A 329 22.48 -11.00 -19.17
N MET A 330 22.94 -10.63 -17.98
CA MET A 330 22.47 -9.41 -17.31
C MET A 330 23.40 -8.23 -17.48
N ASP A 331 24.70 -8.48 -17.39
CA ASP A 331 25.71 -7.43 -17.36
C ASP A 331 26.41 -7.29 -18.74
N LEU A 332 25.97 -8.10 -19.72
CA LEU A 332 26.47 -8.14 -21.10
C LEU A 332 27.99 -8.37 -21.17
N ASN A 333 28.53 -9.10 -20.19
CA ASN A 333 29.94 -9.39 -20.09
C ASN A 333 30.27 -10.66 -20.89
N TYR A 334 30.74 -10.47 -22.12
CA TYR A 334 31.12 -11.56 -23.02
C TYR A 334 32.61 -11.94 -22.95
N SER A 335 33.31 -11.59 -21.85
CA SER A 335 34.74 -11.86 -21.71
C SER A 335 35.14 -13.34 -21.74
N LEU A 336 34.17 -14.25 -21.52
CA LEU A 336 34.36 -15.70 -21.66
C LEU A 336 34.19 -16.19 -23.12
N GLY A 337 33.90 -15.30 -24.07
CA GLY A 337 33.71 -15.64 -25.48
C GLY A 337 32.31 -16.13 -25.83
N PHE A 338 31.37 -16.09 -24.88
CA PHE A 338 29.98 -16.52 -25.09
C PHE A 338 29.05 -15.32 -25.14
N ALA A 339 28.26 -15.22 -26.21
CA ALA A 339 27.21 -14.22 -26.36
C ALA A 339 25.93 -14.90 -26.87
N PRO A 340 24.74 -14.46 -26.42
CA PRO A 340 23.47 -14.95 -26.96
C PRO A 340 23.35 -14.63 -28.45
N THR A 341 22.94 -15.60 -29.26
CA THR A 341 22.64 -15.39 -30.69
C THR A 341 21.29 -14.72 -30.91
N ARG A 342 20.41 -14.79 -29.90
CA ARG A 342 19.08 -14.18 -29.90
C ARG A 342 19.00 -13.06 -28.87
N LEU A 343 18.15 -12.07 -29.15
CA LEU A 343 17.89 -10.99 -28.20
C LEU A 343 17.18 -11.54 -26.97
N LEU A 344 17.85 -11.47 -25.82
CA LEU A 344 17.29 -11.89 -24.54
C LEU A 344 16.37 -10.84 -23.91
N ARG A 345 16.30 -9.65 -24.49
CA ARG A 345 15.45 -8.55 -24.03
C ARG A 345 14.55 -8.05 -25.14
N ASP A 346 13.35 -7.65 -24.77
CA ASP A 346 12.42 -6.96 -25.67
C ASP A 346 12.84 -5.49 -25.90
N VAL A 347 12.08 -4.80 -26.76
CA VAL A 347 12.29 -3.37 -27.08
C VAL A 347 12.13 -2.45 -25.86
N ASN A 348 11.48 -2.93 -24.79
CA ASN A 348 11.27 -2.22 -23.53
C ASN A 348 12.37 -2.55 -22.49
N GLY A 349 13.34 -3.39 -22.85
CA GLY A 349 14.43 -3.82 -21.98
C GLY A 349 14.05 -4.88 -20.94
N ASN A 350 12.86 -5.49 -21.02
CA ASN A 350 12.46 -6.63 -20.18
C ASN A 350 13.04 -7.93 -20.75
N TYR A 351 13.39 -8.87 -19.87
CA TYR A 351 13.91 -10.17 -20.32
C TYR A 351 12.81 -11.05 -20.90
N ASN A 352 13.06 -11.63 -22.06
CA ASN A 352 12.27 -12.73 -22.57
C ASN A 352 12.73 -14.01 -21.87
N GLU A 353 11.99 -14.42 -20.84
CA GLU A 353 12.35 -15.59 -20.03
C GLU A 353 12.50 -16.87 -20.86
N GLN A 354 11.73 -17.04 -21.93
CA GLN A 354 11.82 -18.22 -22.78
C GLN A 354 13.14 -18.25 -23.54
N GLU A 355 13.54 -17.13 -24.15
CA GLU A 355 14.84 -17.03 -24.83
C GLU A 355 16.01 -17.15 -23.84
N VAL A 356 15.87 -16.62 -22.62
CA VAL A 356 16.85 -16.83 -21.55
C VAL A 356 16.97 -18.32 -21.22
N ARG A 357 15.86 -19.05 -21.07
CA ARG A 357 15.88 -20.50 -20.79
C ARG A 357 16.55 -21.27 -21.92
N VAL A 358 16.25 -20.95 -23.18
CA VAL A 358 16.87 -21.59 -24.35
C VAL A 358 18.38 -21.38 -24.32
N PHE A 359 18.82 -20.13 -24.19
CA PHE A 359 20.25 -19.80 -24.12
C PHE A 359 20.96 -20.52 -22.97
N VAL A 360 20.39 -20.51 -21.76
CA VAL A 360 21.00 -21.20 -20.61
C VAL A 360 21.11 -22.70 -20.87
N LYS A 361 20.06 -23.35 -21.39
CA LYS A 361 20.08 -24.79 -21.70
C LYS A 361 21.13 -25.17 -22.74
N GLU A 362 21.40 -24.31 -23.70
CA GLU A 362 22.41 -24.53 -24.75
C GLU A 362 23.84 -24.24 -24.26
N ALA A 363 24.01 -23.23 -23.40
CA ALA A 363 25.32 -22.68 -23.07
C ALA A 363 25.88 -23.11 -21.70
N TRP A 364 25.06 -23.59 -20.76
CA TRP A 364 25.45 -23.73 -19.34
C TRP A 364 26.72 -24.55 -19.12
N LYS A 365 26.91 -25.64 -19.87
CA LYS A 365 28.07 -26.52 -19.71
C LYS A 365 29.35 -25.84 -20.18
N LEU A 366 29.34 -25.31 -21.41
CA LEU A 366 30.50 -24.64 -22.00
C LEU A 366 30.89 -23.37 -21.23
N VAL A 367 29.89 -22.57 -20.83
CA VAL A 367 30.10 -21.37 -20.00
C VAL A 367 30.64 -21.76 -18.63
N GLY A 368 30.06 -22.79 -18.00
CA GLY A 368 30.49 -23.27 -16.70
C GLY A 368 31.91 -23.82 -16.70
N ASP A 369 32.28 -24.61 -17.70
CA ASP A 369 33.64 -25.16 -17.85
C ASP A 369 34.66 -24.03 -18.07
N ALA A 370 34.38 -23.09 -18.98
CA ALA A 370 35.26 -21.95 -19.23
C ALA A 370 35.42 -21.03 -17.99
N ALA A 371 34.33 -20.79 -17.26
CA ALA A 371 34.35 -20.00 -16.03
C ALA A 371 35.12 -20.74 -14.91
N TRP A 372 34.92 -22.06 -14.79
CA TRP A 372 35.63 -22.90 -13.84
C TRP A 372 37.13 -22.93 -14.11
N ASP A 373 37.54 -23.11 -15.36
CA ASP A 373 38.95 -23.10 -15.76
C ASP A 373 39.58 -21.73 -15.52
N ARG A 374 38.87 -20.64 -15.77
CA ARG A 374 39.35 -19.29 -15.47
C ARG A 374 39.58 -19.08 -13.97
N GLN A 375 38.68 -19.59 -13.12
CA GLN A 375 38.74 -19.34 -11.68
C GLN A 375 39.64 -20.33 -10.92
N TYR A 376 39.60 -21.61 -11.29
CA TYR A 376 40.26 -22.72 -10.58
C TYR A 376 41.28 -23.48 -11.43
N GLY A 377 41.29 -23.31 -12.76
CA GLY A 377 42.28 -23.93 -13.64
C GLY A 377 43.74 -23.65 -13.25
N PRO A 378 44.12 -22.43 -12.81
CA PRO A 378 45.47 -22.16 -12.28
C PRO A 378 45.80 -22.99 -11.02
N MET A 379 44.80 -23.25 -10.18
CA MET A 379 44.97 -23.97 -8.91
C MET A 379 45.03 -25.49 -9.14
N CYS A 380 44.27 -26.01 -10.10
CA CYS A 380 44.30 -27.43 -10.50
C CYS A 380 45.63 -27.79 -11.20
N LYS A 381 46.14 -26.90 -12.07
CA LYS A 381 47.47 -27.06 -12.70
C LYS A 381 48.60 -27.02 -11.67
N TYR A 382 48.45 -26.23 -10.60
CA TYR A 382 49.42 -26.17 -9.50
C TYR A 382 49.42 -27.47 -8.67
N GLY A 383 48.24 -28.03 -8.34
CA GLY A 383 48.12 -29.32 -7.66
C GLY A 383 48.70 -30.49 -8.47
N GLN A 384 48.40 -30.55 -9.77
CA GLN A 384 48.98 -31.55 -10.68
C GLN A 384 50.50 -31.39 -10.83
N CYS A 385 51.03 -30.16 -10.80
CA CYS A 385 52.48 -29.94 -10.77
C CYS A 385 53.11 -30.41 -9.46
N LEU A 386 52.41 -30.30 -8.32
CA LEU A 386 52.90 -30.80 -7.03
C LEU A 386 52.87 -32.33 -6.95
N GLU A 387 51.79 -32.97 -7.42
CA GLU A 387 51.70 -34.43 -7.52
C GLU A 387 52.75 -35.00 -8.47
N LYS A 388 52.97 -34.34 -9.61
CA LYS A 388 54.02 -34.74 -10.56
C LYS A 388 55.42 -34.62 -9.96
N LYS A 389 55.68 -33.53 -9.22
CA LYS A 389 56.93 -33.37 -8.45
C LYS A 389 57.08 -34.39 -7.32
N ALA A 390 56.00 -34.79 -6.66
CA ALA A 390 56.01 -35.83 -5.63
C ALA A 390 56.32 -37.21 -6.25
N SER A 391 55.70 -37.53 -7.39
CA SER A 391 55.97 -38.78 -8.12
C SER A 391 57.37 -38.82 -8.73
N GLU A 392 57.91 -37.68 -9.17
CA GLU A 392 59.28 -37.57 -9.66
C GLU A 392 60.30 -37.72 -8.52
N ALA A 393 60.00 -37.19 -7.31
CA ALA A 393 60.82 -37.37 -6.12
C ALA A 393 60.83 -38.82 -5.59
N GLU A 394 59.70 -39.54 -5.68
CA GLU A 394 59.64 -40.97 -5.35
C GLU A 394 60.44 -41.82 -6.36
N TYR A 395 60.41 -41.47 -7.64
CA TYR A 395 61.17 -42.17 -8.69
C TYR A 395 62.69 -41.91 -8.62
N GLU A 396 63.11 -40.71 -8.20
CA GLU A 396 64.53 -40.39 -7.97
C GLU A 396 65.07 -40.98 -6.64
N GLY A 397 64.19 -41.24 -5.67
CA GLY A 397 64.55 -41.92 -4.41
C GLY A 397 64.85 -43.42 -4.56
N GLU A 398 64.22 -44.09 -5.54
CA GLU A 398 64.45 -45.52 -5.81
C GLU A 398 65.68 -45.80 -6.70
N ASN A 399 66.23 -44.78 -7.39
CA ASN A 399 67.40 -44.92 -8.28
C ASN A 399 68.72 -44.41 -7.67
N ARG A 400 68.78 -44.21 -6.35
CA ARG A 400 70.01 -43.87 -5.62
C ARG A 400 70.31 -44.91 -4.54
N SER A 401 70.62 -46.12 -4.97
CA SER A 401 71.41 -47.06 -4.19
C SER A 401 72.74 -47.26 -4.90
N ASP A 402 73.77 -46.58 -4.39
CA ASP A 402 75.19 -46.90 -4.43
C ASP A 402 76.01 -45.61 -4.57
N GLU A 403 76.18 -44.90 -3.46
CA GLU A 403 77.44 -44.23 -3.10
C GLU A 403 77.32 -43.71 -1.65
N GLU A 404 78.19 -44.25 -0.78
CA GLU A 404 78.35 -43.83 0.62
C GLU A 404 78.89 -42.39 0.72
N PRO A 405 78.49 -41.62 1.75
CA PRO A 405 78.88 -40.23 1.88
C PRO A 405 80.24 -40.08 2.58
N GLN A 406 81.14 -39.29 1.99
CA GLN A 406 82.22 -38.62 2.73
C GLN A 406 81.68 -37.32 3.34
N THR A 407 81.93 -37.19 4.63
CA THR A 407 81.64 -36.03 5.47
C THR A 407 82.59 -34.88 5.16
N GLU A 408 82.07 -33.74 4.73
CA GLU A 408 82.71 -32.44 4.98
C GLU A 408 81.61 -31.43 5.37
N ASP A 409 81.81 -30.85 6.55
CA ASP A 409 81.17 -29.63 7.01
C ASP A 409 81.41 -28.53 5.98
N ASP A 410 80.35 -27.82 5.57
CA ASP A 410 80.45 -26.38 5.38
C ASP A 410 79.07 -25.70 5.35
N ASP A 411 79.03 -24.66 6.17
CA ASP A 411 77.99 -23.69 6.44
C ASP A 411 77.84 -22.75 5.24
N GLU A 412 76.69 -22.74 4.55
CA GLU A 412 76.26 -21.56 3.79
C GLU A 412 74.75 -21.58 3.47
N GLY A 413 74.07 -20.52 3.90
CA GLY A 413 72.62 -20.39 3.86
C GLY A 413 72.02 -20.21 2.46
N ILE A 414 70.80 -20.72 2.28
CA ILE A 414 69.97 -20.43 1.10
C ILE A 414 68.60 -19.88 1.53
N LYS A 415 68.30 -18.72 0.96
CA LYS A 415 67.17 -17.82 1.19
C LYS A 415 65.84 -18.40 0.67
N PHE A 416 64.78 -18.24 1.47
CA PHE A 416 63.39 -18.38 1.01
C PHE A 416 62.99 -17.16 0.14
N PRO A 417 62.30 -17.34 -1.01
CA PRO A 417 61.69 -16.22 -1.71
C PRO A 417 60.44 -15.74 -0.97
N SER A 418 60.46 -14.44 -0.67
CA SER A 418 59.40 -13.69 0.00
C SER A 418 58.06 -13.75 -0.74
N ARG A 419 57.00 -13.94 0.03
CA ARG A 419 55.60 -13.78 -0.35
C ARG A 419 55.32 -12.30 -0.72
N PRO A 420 54.60 -11.98 -1.80
CA PRO A 420 54.09 -10.62 -1.99
C PRO A 420 53.01 -10.34 -0.94
N GLU A 421 53.28 -9.39 -0.05
CA GLU A 421 52.30 -8.81 0.86
C GLU A 421 51.28 -7.99 0.08
N GLY A 422 49.99 -8.23 0.35
CA GLY A 422 48.92 -7.37 -0.13
C GLY A 422 47.61 -8.10 -0.27
N PHE A 423 46.97 -8.43 0.86
CA PHE A 423 45.53 -8.20 1.11
C PHE A 423 45.20 -8.79 2.49
N ARG A 424 45.24 -7.92 3.51
CA ARG A 424 44.54 -8.17 4.77
C ARG A 424 43.05 -7.95 4.50
N GLN A 425 42.24 -8.99 4.66
CA GLN A 425 40.90 -8.80 5.19
C GLN A 425 40.55 -9.92 6.16
N THR A 426 40.42 -9.50 7.41
CA THR A 426 39.95 -10.22 8.57
C THR A 426 38.48 -10.63 8.36
N CYS A 427 38.21 -11.94 8.33
CA CYS A 427 36.88 -12.45 8.68
C CYS A 427 37.00 -13.17 10.02
N ASN A 428 36.36 -12.57 11.03
CA ASN A 428 36.15 -13.18 12.33
C ASN A 428 35.32 -14.45 12.17
N VAL A 429 35.90 -15.56 12.64
CA VAL A 429 35.23 -16.83 12.86
C VAL A 429 34.30 -16.67 14.07
N ILE A 430 32.99 -16.66 13.85
CA ILE A 430 32.03 -16.99 14.90
C ILE A 430 31.91 -18.52 14.91
N LYS A 431 32.25 -19.10 16.06
CA LYS A 431 32.24 -20.54 16.35
C LYS A 431 30.87 -21.15 16.06
N SER A 432 30.84 -22.20 15.25
CA SER A 432 29.73 -23.14 15.17
C SER A 432 29.84 -24.17 16.30
N GLY A 433 28.88 -24.15 17.21
CA GLY A 433 28.65 -25.24 18.17
C GLY A 433 27.76 -26.30 17.51
N ARG A 434 28.25 -27.53 17.43
CA ARG A 434 27.43 -28.71 17.12
C ARG A 434 26.55 -29.03 18.33
N TYR A 435 25.26 -29.23 18.09
CA TYR A 435 24.42 -30.10 18.90
C TYR A 435 23.56 -30.92 17.94
N THR A 436 23.74 -32.24 17.99
CA THR A 436 22.90 -33.23 17.33
C THR A 436 21.86 -33.70 18.33
N ARG A 437 20.56 -33.67 17.98
CA ARG A 437 19.61 -34.71 18.37
C ARG A 437 18.33 -34.70 17.52
N GLU A 438 18.09 -35.87 16.96
CA GLU A 438 16.83 -36.60 16.62
C GLU A 438 15.48 -35.89 16.80
N GLY A 439 14.57 -36.13 15.83
CA GLY A 439 13.13 -36.27 16.09
C GLY A 439 12.20 -35.48 15.16
N ASP A 440 11.48 -36.22 14.32
CA ASP A 440 10.10 -36.02 13.85
C ASP A 440 9.76 -34.97 12.77
N GLU A 441 9.37 -35.53 11.62
CA GLU A 441 8.16 -35.28 10.84
C GLU A 441 7.43 -33.94 11.06
N ASP A 442 7.48 -33.06 10.07
CA ASP A 442 6.27 -32.62 9.36
C ASP A 442 6.59 -31.75 8.14
N SER A 443 5.98 -32.12 7.02
CA SER A 443 6.02 -31.39 5.76
C SER A 443 5.22 -30.08 5.87
N ALA A 444 5.89 -28.94 5.79
CA ALA A 444 5.24 -27.66 5.58
C ALA A 444 5.47 -27.17 4.14
N PHE A 445 4.43 -27.33 3.31
CA PHE A 445 4.27 -26.59 2.06
C PHE A 445 4.21 -25.09 2.39
N GLU A 446 5.18 -24.31 1.93
CA GLU A 446 5.08 -22.85 1.91
C GLU A 446 3.96 -22.45 0.94
N THR A 447 2.82 -22.07 1.51
CA THR A 447 1.68 -21.52 0.80
C THR A 447 1.97 -20.04 0.53
N ILE A 448 1.90 -19.66 -0.75
CA ILE A 448 2.07 -18.31 -1.26
C ILE A 448 0.89 -17.45 -0.77
N TYR A 449 1.15 -16.44 0.07
CA TYR A 449 0.16 -15.41 0.40
C TYR A 449 0.16 -14.32 -0.69
N CYS A 450 -0.94 -14.27 -1.44
CA CYS A 450 -1.37 -13.10 -2.19
C CYS A 450 -2.37 -12.32 -1.32
N GLU A 451 -1.96 -11.18 -0.79
CA GLU A 451 -2.89 -10.14 -0.35
C GLU A 451 -2.90 -9.05 -1.44
N ASP A 452 -4.08 -8.88 -2.05
CA ASP A 452 -4.62 -7.66 -2.67
C ASP A 452 -5.60 -8.08 -3.79
N SER A 453 -6.80 -8.50 -3.42
CA SER A 453 -7.99 -8.44 -4.26
C SER A 453 -9.15 -7.88 -3.45
N ASP A 454 -9.53 -6.64 -3.75
CA ASP A 454 -10.90 -6.16 -3.53
C ASP A 454 -11.77 -6.87 -4.58
N GLU A 455 -12.09 -8.15 -4.33
CA GLU A 455 -13.08 -8.91 -5.10
C GLU A 455 -14.31 -9.18 -4.21
N GLU A 456 -15.41 -8.53 -4.56
CA GLU A 456 -16.75 -8.93 -4.16
C GLU A 456 -17.06 -10.31 -4.77
N THR A 457 -16.94 -11.38 -3.99
CA THR A 457 -17.67 -12.62 -4.24
C THR A 457 -18.13 -13.23 -2.91
N GLY A 458 -19.45 -13.36 -2.75
CA GLY A 458 -20.06 -14.04 -1.62
C GLY A 458 -19.78 -15.54 -1.64
N GLY A 459 -19.37 -16.07 -0.49
CA GLY A 459 -19.22 -17.49 -0.23
C GLY A 459 -18.86 -17.74 1.23
N LEU A 460 -19.73 -18.45 1.96
CA LEU A 460 -19.52 -18.89 3.34
C LEU A 460 -18.19 -19.64 3.47
N PHE A 461 -17.25 -19.18 4.33
CA PHE A 461 -16.30 -20.06 5.01
C PHE A 461 -15.80 -19.44 6.33
N LYS A 462 -15.79 -20.28 7.38
CA LYS A 462 -15.38 -19.99 8.76
C LYS A 462 -13.92 -19.52 8.85
N LYS A 463 -13.63 -18.52 9.69
CA LYS A 463 -12.27 -18.13 10.11
C LYS A 463 -11.94 -18.62 11.54
N PRO A 464 -10.64 -18.80 11.88
CA PRO A 464 -10.19 -19.46 13.09
C PRO A 464 -9.98 -18.50 14.27
N ASP A 465 -9.97 -19.11 15.46
CA ASP A 465 -9.84 -18.54 16.80
C ASP A 465 -8.61 -17.61 16.95
N TYR A 466 -8.84 -16.36 17.39
CA TYR A 466 -7.78 -15.40 17.72
C TYR A 466 -7.32 -15.62 19.17
N ARG A 467 -6.03 -15.93 19.37
CA ARG A 467 -5.37 -15.82 20.69
C ARG A 467 -4.65 -14.50 20.84
N ASP A 468 -4.71 -14.02 22.08
CA ASP A 468 -4.19 -12.76 22.62
C ASP A 468 -2.78 -12.36 22.15
N HIS A 469 -2.66 -11.10 21.72
CA HIS A 469 -1.38 -10.39 21.70
C HIS A 469 -1.44 -9.17 22.63
N ASP A 470 -0.55 -9.22 23.62
CA ASP A 470 -0.30 -8.26 24.70
C ASP A 470 0.14 -6.89 24.18
N TYR A 471 -0.71 -5.87 24.38
CA TYR A 471 -0.42 -4.46 24.10
C TYR A 471 0.11 -3.76 25.35
N SER A 472 1.36 -4.01 25.69
CA SER A 472 2.08 -3.22 26.69
C SER A 472 3.49 -2.90 26.24
N LYS A 473 3.63 -1.84 25.43
CA LYS A 473 4.86 -1.00 25.28
C LYS A 473 4.63 0.00 24.16
N HIS A 474 4.24 1.24 24.50
CA HIS A 474 4.62 2.47 23.80
C HIS A 474 4.22 3.69 24.64
N SER A 475 4.87 3.88 25.80
CA SER A 475 4.88 5.17 26.50
C SER A 475 6.18 5.90 26.15
N ARG A 476 6.11 6.91 25.29
CA ARG A 476 7.07 8.04 25.17
C ARG A 476 6.65 8.94 24.00
N LEU A 477 5.56 9.70 24.15
CA LEU A 477 5.22 10.79 23.23
C LEU A 477 4.73 12.07 23.92
N ASP A 478 5.00 12.26 25.22
CA ASP A 478 4.48 13.39 26.01
C ASP A 478 5.20 14.75 25.83
N ASN A 479 5.97 14.98 24.76
CA ASN A 479 6.82 16.19 24.67
C ASN A 479 6.80 16.95 23.33
N LEU A 480 5.78 16.79 22.49
CA LEU A 480 5.70 17.52 21.20
C LEU A 480 4.51 18.48 21.02
N LEU A 481 3.60 18.60 21.99
CA LEU A 481 2.38 19.40 21.81
C LEU A 481 2.44 20.92 22.09
N PRO A 482 3.34 21.52 22.91
CA PRO A 482 3.22 22.97 23.15
C PRO A 482 3.79 23.87 22.04
N LYS A 483 4.76 23.41 21.24
CA LYS A 483 5.61 24.33 20.43
C LYS A 483 5.04 24.73 19.06
N ASN A 484 4.01 24.04 18.57
CA ASN A 484 3.45 24.30 17.23
C ASN A 484 2.21 25.21 17.26
N ILE A 485 1.46 25.23 18.37
CA ILE A 485 0.30 26.11 18.55
C ILE A 485 0.75 27.57 18.68
N ASP A 486 1.76 27.85 19.50
CA ASP A 486 2.27 29.22 19.70
C ASP A 486 2.79 29.82 18.38
N ARG A 487 3.49 29.01 17.58
CA ARG A 487 4.05 29.43 16.29
C ARG A 487 2.98 29.66 15.22
N TRP A 488 1.87 28.93 15.30
CA TRP A 488 0.72 29.12 14.43
C TRP A 488 -0.08 30.38 14.83
N MET A 489 -0.29 30.59 16.14
CA MET A 489 -0.94 31.79 16.68
C MET A 489 -0.17 33.08 16.37
N ASP A 490 1.16 33.05 16.42
CA ASP A 490 2.02 34.19 16.06
C ASP A 490 1.93 34.52 14.56
N CYS A 491 1.81 33.50 13.70
CA CYS A 491 1.64 33.68 12.26
C CYS A 491 0.26 34.28 11.90
N VAL A 492 -0.78 33.88 12.64
CA VAL A 492 -2.14 34.44 12.50
C VAL A 492 -2.19 35.91 12.98
N LYS A 493 -1.55 36.22 14.11
CA LYS A 493 -1.44 37.61 14.62
C LYS A 493 -0.67 38.53 13.67
N GLN A 494 0.40 38.03 13.04
CA GLN A 494 1.18 38.80 12.07
C GLN A 494 0.43 39.07 10.76
N LYS A 495 -0.44 38.15 10.31
CA LYS A 495 -1.17 38.30 9.03
C LYS A 495 -2.45 39.13 9.11
N LYS A 496 -3.08 39.25 10.28
CA LYS A 496 -4.38 39.95 10.43
C LYS A 496 -4.33 41.31 11.16
N GLY A 497 -3.13 41.83 11.46
CA GLY A 497 -2.97 43.18 12.01
C GLY A 497 -3.80 43.42 13.27
N ASN A 498 -3.40 42.84 14.40
CA ASN A 498 -3.82 43.13 15.79
C ASN A 498 -5.30 43.34 16.15
N THR A 499 -6.26 43.13 15.25
CA THR A 499 -7.69 43.08 15.58
C THR A 499 -8.24 41.73 15.14
N ILE A 500 -8.12 40.74 16.02
CA ILE A 500 -8.89 39.50 15.93
C ILE A 500 -10.14 39.69 16.78
N ASP A 501 -11.28 39.44 16.17
CA ASP A 501 -12.60 39.47 16.79
C ASP A 501 -12.65 38.50 18.00
N PRO A 502 -13.03 38.95 19.20
CA PRO A 502 -13.14 38.10 20.40
C PRO A 502 -14.01 36.85 20.20
N ASP A 503 -15.05 36.92 19.36
CA ASP A 503 -15.97 35.80 19.13
C ASP A 503 -15.33 34.69 18.28
N LEU A 504 -14.36 35.04 17.43
CA LEU A 504 -13.53 34.08 16.67
C LEU A 504 -12.50 33.37 17.56
N LEU A 505 -12.08 34.01 18.65
CA LEU A 505 -11.18 33.45 19.66
C LEU A 505 -11.89 32.41 20.54
N GLU A 506 -13.19 32.60 20.81
CA GLU A 506 -14.00 31.65 21.56
C GLU A 506 -14.30 30.38 20.74
N GLY A 507 -14.53 30.52 19.44
CA GLY A 507 -14.66 29.38 18.52
C GLY A 507 -13.38 28.56 18.32
N LEU A 508 -12.20 29.18 18.42
CA LEU A 508 -10.90 28.51 18.31
C LEU A 508 -10.45 27.81 19.61
N ASN A 509 -10.86 28.32 20.77
CA ASN A 509 -10.61 27.66 22.06
C ASN A 509 -11.45 26.39 22.28
N MET A 510 -12.47 26.13 21.47
CA MET A 510 -13.18 24.85 21.45
C MET A 510 -12.40 23.72 20.75
N TRP A 511 -11.25 24.02 20.13
CA TRP A 511 -10.44 23.07 19.34
C TRP A 511 -9.03 22.81 19.90
N ALA A 512 -8.77 23.21 21.15
CA ALA A 512 -7.64 22.75 21.97
C ALA A 512 -8.18 21.87 23.10
#